data_AF-A0A414R7I5-F1
#
_entry.id   AF-A0A414R7I5-F1
#
_cell.length_a   1.000
_cell.length_b   1.000
_cell.length_c   1.000
_cell.angle_alpha   90.00
_cell.angle_beta   90.00
_cell.angle_gamma   90.00
#
_symmetry.space_group_name_H-M   'P 1'
#
loop_
_entity.id
_entity.type
_entity.pdbx_description
1 polymer ?
#
loop_
_entity_poly.entity_id
_entity_poly.type
_entity_poly.pdbx_seq_one_letter_code
_entity_poly.pdbx_strand_id
1 'polypeptide(L)'
;MTWENATPSQLARSWQGSGKYIGIDEYTDVTVNKGTILYRGEPNGTEYFTTLDAIEQSGRNATTIFEGLQVEKNPMHGYRGEMQGYLFNEDVASAYGITNANPQFGNGGLPQYYVPDVQDLISKGILIPVDNIKLYK
;
A
#
# COMPACT_ATOMS: atom_id res chain seq x y z
N MET A 1 -10.91 2.28 23.42
CA MET A 1 -10.67 3.30 22.37
C MET A 1 -11.64 2.99 21.25
N THR A 2 -12.60 3.86 20.97
CA THR A 2 -13.51 3.68 19.83
C THR A 2 -12.77 4.17 18.59
N TRP A 3 -12.66 3.32 17.57
CA TRP A 3 -11.90 3.59 16.34
C TRP A 3 -12.57 4.62 15.42
N GLU A 4 -13.76 5.10 15.77
CA GLU A 4 -14.54 6.10 15.01
C GLU A 4 -13.81 7.42 14.75
N ASN A 5 -12.78 7.76 15.55
CA ASN A 5 -12.00 8.99 15.40
C ASN A 5 -10.50 8.74 15.14
N ALA A 6 -10.13 7.52 14.74
CA ALA A 6 -8.73 7.20 14.51
C ALA A 6 -8.20 7.91 13.25
N THR A 7 -7.02 8.50 13.35
CA THR A 7 -6.35 9.08 12.18
C THR A 7 -5.86 7.98 11.22
N PRO A 8 -5.64 8.26 9.93
CA PRO A 8 -5.13 7.27 9.00
C PRO A 8 -3.85 6.57 9.47
N SER A 9 -2.93 7.27 10.15
CA SER A 9 -1.70 6.68 10.67
C SER A 9 -1.97 5.76 11.86
N GLN A 10 -2.95 6.08 12.70
CA GLN A 10 -3.40 5.20 13.78
C GLN A 10 -4.03 3.93 13.22
N LEU A 11 -4.85 4.07 12.17
CA LEU A 11 -5.42 2.93 11.45
C LEU A 11 -4.30 2.09 10.80
N ALA A 12 -3.39 2.68 10.03
CA ALA A 12 -2.26 1.97 9.42
C ALA A 12 -1.51 1.11 10.45
N ARG A 13 -1.12 1.71 11.58
CA ARG A 13 -0.43 0.99 12.67
C ARG A 13 -1.28 -0.10 13.31
N SER A 14 -2.61 0.04 13.36
CA SER A 14 -3.49 -0.99 13.97
C SER A 14 -3.54 -2.30 13.19
N TRP A 15 -3.17 -2.30 11.91
CA TRP A 15 -3.01 -3.52 11.11
C TRP A 15 -1.68 -4.24 11.35
N GLN A 16 -0.79 -3.64 12.14
CA GLN A 16 0.55 -4.13 12.42
C GLN A 16 0.73 -4.38 13.93
N GLY A 17 1.86 -4.95 14.32
CA GLY A 17 2.17 -5.27 15.72
C GLY A 17 1.53 -6.56 16.24
N SER A 18 0.90 -7.35 15.36
CA SER A 18 0.28 -8.62 15.73
C SER A 18 0.29 -9.63 14.58
N GLY A 19 0.02 -10.91 14.92
CA GLY A 19 0.02 -11.99 13.93
C GLY A 19 1.39 -12.13 13.27
N LYS A 20 1.41 -12.08 11.93
CA LYS A 20 2.64 -12.25 11.13
C LYS A 20 3.42 -10.96 10.93
N TYR A 21 2.80 -9.80 11.15
CA TYR A 21 3.40 -8.48 11.01
C TYR A 21 3.69 -7.94 12.41
N ILE A 22 4.75 -8.45 13.04
CA ILE A 22 5.10 -8.15 14.43
C ILE A 22 5.71 -6.76 14.62
N GLY A 23 6.33 -6.22 13.57
CA GLY A 23 6.87 -4.86 13.59
C GLY A 23 5.81 -3.85 13.19
N ILE A 24 5.94 -2.64 13.73
CA ILE A 24 5.08 -1.50 13.44
C ILE A 24 5.93 -0.44 12.75
N ASP A 25 5.62 -0.12 11.50
CA ASP A 25 6.22 1.00 10.77
C ASP A 25 5.72 2.33 11.32
N GLU A 26 6.58 3.35 11.25
CA GLU A 26 6.19 4.72 11.55
C GLU A 26 5.36 5.29 10.39
N TYR A 27 4.23 5.90 10.73
CA TYR A 27 3.31 6.53 9.79
C TYR A 27 2.98 7.95 10.23
N THR A 28 3.01 8.87 9.28
CA THR A 28 2.56 10.25 9.47
C THR A 28 1.27 10.48 8.69
N ASP A 29 0.32 11.20 9.29
CA ASP A 29 -0.91 11.61 8.62
C ASP A 29 -0.60 12.60 7.49
N VAL A 30 -1.15 12.35 6.31
CA VAL A 30 -0.97 13.17 5.10
C VAL A 30 -2.29 13.31 4.37
N THR A 31 -2.33 14.20 3.39
CA THR A 31 -3.41 14.25 2.39
C THR A 31 -2.84 13.82 1.05
N VAL A 32 -3.43 12.80 0.42
CA VAL A 32 -3.16 12.50 -0.98
C VAL A 32 -4.04 13.42 -1.81
N ASN A 33 -3.40 14.35 -2.52
CA ASN A 33 -4.12 15.38 -3.26
C ASN A 33 -4.81 14.81 -4.50
N LYS A 34 -5.91 15.44 -4.90
CA LYS A 34 -6.57 15.22 -6.18
C LYS A 34 -5.56 15.29 -7.33
N GLY A 35 -5.69 14.37 -8.28
CA GLY A 35 -4.80 14.23 -9.43
C GLY A 35 -3.62 13.29 -9.20
N THR A 36 -3.36 12.88 -7.95
CA THR A 36 -2.31 11.90 -7.64
C THR A 36 -2.70 10.51 -8.14
N ILE A 37 -1.72 9.73 -8.61
CA ILE A 37 -1.88 8.31 -8.90
C ILE A 37 -1.01 7.52 -7.92
N LEU A 38 -1.63 6.60 -7.18
CA LEU A 38 -0.92 5.61 -6.36
C LEU A 38 -1.26 4.20 -6.82
N TYR A 39 -0.40 3.25 -6.50
CA TYR A 39 -0.45 1.90 -7.03
C TYR A 39 -0.65 0.86 -5.93
N ARG A 40 -1.57 -0.07 -6.17
CA ARG A 40 -1.89 -1.17 -5.26
C ARG A 40 -1.68 -2.50 -5.95
N GLY A 41 -1.09 -3.46 -5.23
CA GLY A 41 -0.96 -4.83 -5.73
C GLY A 41 -2.33 -5.49 -5.87
N GLU A 42 -2.65 -6.00 -7.06
CA GLU A 42 -3.91 -6.69 -7.38
C GLU A 42 -3.65 -8.10 -7.95
N PRO A 43 -4.61 -9.04 -7.81
CA PRO A 43 -5.94 -8.91 -7.20
C PRO A 43 -5.93 -8.91 -5.66
N ASN A 44 -7.09 -8.59 -5.08
CA ASN A 44 -7.34 -8.58 -3.63
C ASN A 44 -6.44 -7.61 -2.88
N GLY A 45 -6.23 -6.41 -3.42
CA GLY A 45 -5.50 -5.35 -2.73
C GLY A 45 -6.20 -4.90 -1.44
N THR A 46 -5.38 -4.47 -0.48
CA THR A 46 -5.81 -3.92 0.82
C THR A 46 -5.84 -2.38 0.76
N GLU A 47 -5.73 -1.72 1.90
CA GLU A 47 -5.67 -0.27 2.08
C GLU A 47 -4.27 0.31 1.78
N TYR A 48 -3.30 -0.54 1.41
CA TYR A 48 -1.92 -0.15 1.22
C TYR A 48 -1.54 0.05 -0.24
N PHE A 49 -0.89 1.19 -0.51
CA PHE A 49 -0.43 1.63 -1.83
C PHE A 49 1.05 1.98 -1.81
N THR A 50 1.66 2.09 -3.00
CA THR A 50 3.00 2.61 -3.22
C THR A 50 3.02 3.55 -4.43
N THR A 51 4.19 4.07 -4.79
CA THR A 51 4.39 5.02 -5.88
C THR A 51 4.83 4.32 -7.17
N LEU A 52 4.67 5.01 -8.31
CA LEU A 52 5.24 4.55 -9.59
C LEU A 52 6.76 4.39 -9.47
N ASP A 53 7.43 5.37 -8.87
CA ASP A 53 8.89 5.35 -8.70
C ASP A 53 9.38 4.12 -7.93
N ALA A 54 8.66 3.68 -6.89
CA ALA A 54 9.02 2.48 -6.14
C ALA A 54 8.92 1.21 -7.03
N ILE A 55 7.91 1.14 -7.89
CA ILE A 55 7.72 0.04 -8.84
C ILE A 55 8.84 0.03 -9.89
N GLU A 56 9.17 1.19 -10.46
CA GLU A 56 10.23 1.32 -11.47
C GLU A 56 11.62 1.05 -10.89
N GLN A 57 11.93 1.58 -9.70
CA GLN A 57 13.19 1.33 -9.00
C GLN A 57 13.35 -0.15 -8.61
N SER A 58 12.24 -0.85 -8.39
CA SER A 58 12.22 -2.31 -8.19
C SER A 58 12.40 -3.09 -9.50
N GLY A 59 12.66 -2.42 -10.62
CA GLY A 59 12.80 -3.04 -11.94
C GLY A 59 11.52 -3.71 -12.44
N ARG A 60 10.35 -3.30 -11.90
CA ARG A 60 9.06 -3.98 -12.08
C ARG A 60 9.12 -5.48 -11.75
N ASN A 61 10.05 -5.92 -10.90
CA ASN A 61 10.14 -7.30 -10.45
C ASN A 61 9.25 -7.54 -9.23
N ALA A 62 8.39 -8.55 -9.27
CA ALA A 62 7.44 -8.88 -8.22
C ALA A 62 8.14 -9.21 -6.89
N THR A 63 9.23 -9.96 -6.92
CA THR A 63 9.98 -10.27 -5.70
C THR A 63 10.55 -9.00 -5.10
N THR A 64 11.24 -8.18 -5.90
CA THR A 64 11.88 -6.95 -5.41
C THR A 64 10.89 -5.94 -4.83
N ILE A 65 9.77 -5.68 -5.52
CA ILE A 65 8.77 -4.70 -5.04
C ILE A 65 8.08 -5.17 -3.75
N PHE A 66 7.68 -6.43 -3.66
CA PHE A 66 6.94 -6.92 -2.50
C PHE A 66 7.84 -7.17 -1.28
N GLU A 67 9.11 -7.57 -1.48
CA GLU A 67 10.09 -7.61 -0.39
C GLU A 67 10.49 -6.20 0.07
N GLY A 68 10.59 -5.25 -0.85
CA GLY A 68 10.82 -3.85 -0.54
C GLY A 68 9.66 -3.19 0.21
N LEU A 69 8.43 -3.70 0.04
CA LEU A 69 7.23 -3.32 0.79
C LEU A 69 6.97 -4.22 2.01
N GLN A 70 7.85 -5.19 2.29
CA GLN A 70 7.73 -6.19 3.37
C GLN A 70 6.39 -6.94 3.40
N VAL A 71 5.86 -7.30 2.23
CA VAL A 71 4.61 -8.06 2.09
C VAL A 71 4.91 -9.56 2.18
N GLU A 72 4.13 -10.29 2.97
CA GLU A 72 4.25 -11.75 3.02
C GLU A 72 3.97 -12.38 1.65
N LYS A 73 4.90 -13.22 1.18
CA LYS A 73 4.71 -14.04 -0.01
C LYS A 73 3.61 -15.08 0.22
N ASN A 74 2.59 -15.10 -0.63
CA ASN A 74 1.56 -16.14 -0.53
C ASN A 74 2.16 -17.54 -0.80
N PRO A 75 1.90 -18.55 0.04
CA PRO A 75 2.51 -19.87 -0.12
C PRO A 75 2.02 -20.65 -1.34
N MET A 76 0.80 -20.37 -1.83
CA MET A 76 0.22 -21.05 -3.00
C MET A 76 0.40 -20.24 -4.29
N HIS A 77 0.23 -18.92 -4.22
CA HIS A 77 0.16 -18.05 -5.39
C HIS A 77 1.44 -17.21 -5.61
N GLY A 78 2.34 -17.17 -4.62
CA GLY A 78 3.49 -16.29 -4.63
C GLY A 78 3.10 -14.81 -4.52
N TYR A 79 3.94 -13.94 -5.08
CA TYR A 79 3.64 -12.52 -5.15
C TYR A 79 2.62 -12.20 -6.25
N ARG A 80 1.87 -11.12 -6.06
CA ARG A 80 0.94 -10.61 -7.07
C ARG A 80 1.71 -10.23 -8.34
N GLY A 81 1.06 -10.38 -9.48
CA GLY A 81 1.68 -10.12 -10.79
C GLY A 81 1.43 -8.71 -11.32
N GLU A 82 0.66 -7.89 -10.61
CA GLU A 82 0.16 -6.62 -11.15
C GLU A 82 0.08 -5.53 -10.08
N MET A 83 0.39 -4.31 -10.49
CA MET A 83 0.18 -3.08 -9.72
C MET A 83 -0.84 -2.22 -10.46
N GLN A 84 -2.04 -2.10 -9.88
CA GLN A 84 -3.12 -1.27 -10.41
C GLN A 84 -2.94 0.16 -9.93
N GLY A 85 -2.89 1.12 -10.85
CA GLY A 85 -2.89 2.54 -10.57
C GLY A 85 -4.31 3.06 -10.32
N TYR A 86 -4.48 3.87 -9.28
CA TYR A 86 -5.72 4.55 -8.93
C TYR A 86 -5.47 6.06 -8.91
N LEU A 87 -6.20 6.78 -9.75
CA LEU A 87 -6.26 8.23 -9.76
C LEU A 87 -7.20 8.71 -8.65
N PHE A 88 -6.68 9.60 -7.81
CA PHE A 88 -7.44 10.28 -6.76
C PHE A 88 -8.20 11.46 -7.38
N ASN A 89 -9.52 11.38 -7.44
CA ASN A 89 -10.37 12.43 -8.01
C ASN A 89 -10.77 13.52 -7.00
N GLU A 90 -10.40 13.33 -5.73
CA GLU A 90 -10.56 14.26 -4.61
C GLU A 90 -9.35 14.16 -3.68
N ASP A 91 -9.22 15.11 -2.77
CA ASP A 91 -8.21 15.06 -1.69
C ASP A 91 -8.65 14.01 -0.65
N VAL A 92 -7.76 13.08 -0.31
CA VAL A 92 -8.07 11.97 0.60
C VAL A 92 -7.10 11.95 1.78
N ALA A 93 -7.65 12.03 3.00
CA ALA A 93 -6.88 11.84 4.23
C ALA A 93 -6.28 10.42 4.24
N SER A 94 -4.97 10.34 4.43
CA SER A 94 -4.19 9.11 4.30
C SER A 94 -3.02 9.12 5.28
N ALA A 95 -2.21 8.06 5.28
CA ALA A 95 -0.93 8.04 5.98
C ALA A 95 0.21 7.66 5.04
N TYR A 96 1.41 8.11 5.37
CA TYR A 96 2.63 7.81 4.65
C TYR A 96 3.72 7.29 5.60
N GLY A 97 4.46 6.28 5.16
CA GLY A 97 5.58 5.69 5.88
C GLY A 97 6.58 5.00 4.93
N ILE A 98 7.69 4.52 5.51
CA ILE A 98 8.65 3.66 4.83
C ILE A 98 8.62 2.30 5.52
N THR A 99 8.42 1.22 4.76
CA THR A 99 8.33 -0.14 5.30
C THR A 99 9.70 -0.64 5.72
N ASN A 100 9.95 -0.82 7.02
CA ASN A 100 11.20 -1.35 7.56
C ASN A 100 11.00 -2.31 8.74
N ALA A 101 9.83 -2.31 9.37
CA ALA A 101 9.61 -2.97 10.66
C ALA A 101 9.47 -4.50 10.56
N ASN A 102 9.27 -5.06 9.37
CA ASN A 102 9.04 -6.50 9.16
C ASN A 102 10.13 -7.16 8.28
N PRO A 103 11.40 -7.20 8.73
CA PRO A 103 12.53 -7.68 7.93
C PRO A 103 12.44 -9.17 7.54
N GLN A 104 11.57 -9.95 8.19
CA GLN A 104 11.30 -11.34 7.83
C GLN A 104 10.66 -11.50 6.45
N PHE A 105 10.06 -10.43 5.90
CA PHE A 105 9.44 -10.44 4.57
C PHE A 105 10.27 -9.73 3.50
N GLY A 106 11.46 -9.24 3.83
CA GLY A 106 12.33 -8.56 2.89
C GLY A 106 13.02 -7.35 3.50
N ASN A 107 13.94 -6.79 2.73
CA ASN A 107 14.80 -5.69 3.19
C ASN A 107 14.04 -4.39 3.49
N GLY A 108 12.80 -4.25 3.01
CA GLY A 108 12.05 -3.01 3.17
C GLY A 108 12.64 -1.86 2.36
N GLY A 109 12.41 -0.64 2.84
CA GLY A 109 12.96 0.60 2.30
C GLY A 109 12.07 1.31 1.28
N LEU A 110 10.92 0.75 0.89
CA LEU A 110 10.02 1.39 -0.07
C LEU A 110 8.92 2.24 0.60
N PRO A 111 8.48 3.32 -0.08
CA PRO A 111 7.39 4.15 0.41
C PRO A 111 6.06 3.40 0.37
N GLN A 112 5.28 3.55 1.42
CA GLN A 112 3.95 2.98 1.54
C GLN A 112 2.95 4.05 2.00
N TYR A 113 1.80 4.07 1.35
CA TYR A 113 0.65 4.87 1.74
C TYR A 113 -0.43 3.96 2.30
N TYR A 114 -1.09 4.39 3.36
CA TYR A 114 -2.32 3.80 3.84
C TYR A 114 -3.49 4.73 3.49
N VAL A 115 -4.45 4.21 2.73
CA VAL A 115 -5.64 4.93 2.29
C VAL A 115 -6.85 4.18 2.87
N PRO A 116 -7.57 4.74 3.85
CA PRO A 116 -8.71 4.05 4.45
C PRO A 116 -9.86 3.87 3.45
N ASP A 117 -10.72 2.87 3.70
CA ASP A 117 -12.00 2.67 3.02
C ASP A 117 -11.93 2.55 1.49
N VAL A 118 -10.84 1.98 0.95
CA VAL A 118 -10.57 1.93 -0.50
C VAL A 118 -11.74 1.44 -1.34
N GLN A 119 -12.45 0.40 -0.90
CA GLN A 119 -13.58 -0.14 -1.67
C GLN A 119 -14.74 0.84 -1.77
N ASP A 120 -15.03 1.57 -0.69
CA ASP A 120 -16.04 2.62 -0.69
C ASP A 120 -15.60 3.80 -1.57
N LEU A 121 -14.33 4.22 -1.48
CA LEU A 121 -13.77 5.27 -2.34
C LEU A 121 -13.80 4.91 -3.83
N ILE A 122 -13.52 3.65 -4.18
CA ILE A 122 -13.67 3.15 -5.56
C ILE A 122 -15.14 3.20 -5.98
N SER A 123 -16.06 2.72 -5.14
CA SER A 123 -17.50 2.68 -5.45
C SER A 123 -18.09 4.09 -5.67
N LYS A 124 -17.55 5.09 -4.99
CA LYS A 124 -17.92 6.51 -5.10
C LYS A 124 -17.23 7.22 -6.26
N GLY A 125 -16.30 6.57 -6.97
CA GLY A 125 -15.53 7.20 -8.05
C GLY A 125 -14.49 8.22 -7.56
N ILE A 126 -14.13 8.18 -6.27
CA ILE A 126 -13.04 8.98 -5.70
C ILE A 126 -11.70 8.35 -6.08
N LEU A 127 -11.60 7.03 -6.07
CA LEU A 127 -10.48 6.29 -6.63
C LEU A 127 -10.88 5.66 -7.96
N ILE A 128 -10.29 6.16 -9.04
CA ILE A 128 -10.59 5.72 -10.41
C ILE A 128 -9.43 4.85 -10.90
N PRO A 129 -9.66 3.58 -11.29
CA PRO A 129 -8.62 2.77 -11.90
C PRO A 129 -8.21 3.36 -13.26
N VAL A 130 -6.91 3.62 -13.46
CA VAL A 130 -6.41 4.27 -14.68
C VAL A 130 -5.31 3.49 -15.41
N ASP A 131 -4.41 2.81 -14.67
CA ASP A 131 -3.25 2.09 -15.22
C ASP A 131 -3.13 0.67 -14.66
N ASN A 132 -2.54 -0.26 -15.40
CA ASN A 132 -2.19 -1.60 -14.88
C ASN A 132 -0.76 -1.96 -15.29
N ILE A 133 0.13 -2.07 -14.32
CA ILE A 133 1.54 -2.44 -14.54
C ILE A 133 1.72 -3.92 -14.28
N LYS A 134 2.13 -4.68 -15.30
CA LYS A 134 2.54 -6.08 -15.14
C LYS A 134 3.94 -6.14 -14.53
N LEU A 135 4.10 -7.03 -13.55
CA LEU A 135 5.36 -7.31 -12.88
C LEU A 135 6.02 -8.56 -13.47
N TYR A 136 7.34 -8.51 -13.61
CA TYR A 136 8.15 -9.68 -13.95
C TYR A 136 8.29 -10.60 -12.74
N LYS A 137 8.33 -11.91 -12.99
CA LYS A 137 8.50 -12.93 -11.95
C LYS A 137 9.95 -13.39 -11.86
#